data_AF-A0A934QPH7-F1
#
_entry.id   AF-A0A934QPH7-F1
#
_cell.length_a   1.000
_cell.length_b   1.000
_cell.length_c   1.000
_cell.angle_alpha   90.00
_cell.angle_beta   90.00
_cell.angle_gamma   90.00
#
_symmetry.space_group_name_H-M   'P 1'
#
loop_
_entity.id
_entity.type
_entity.pdbx_description
1 polymer ?
#
loop_
_entity_poly.entity_id
_entity_poly.type
_entity_poly.pdbx_seq_one_letter_code
_entity_poly.pdbx_strand_id
1 'polypeptide(L)'
;MDTLATESGWLTWARERSLRADSLADAVHARQSLRAAVGDPDATPGEVRAPVEVALTADGPALAPSTAVGAVFAAAARLAVLGDWPRVKICPADDCRWAFYDESRNRSRTWCSMKVCGNRQKARAFRERSTERPACG
;
A
#
# COMPACT_ATOMS: atom_id res chain seq x y z
N MET A 1 1.17 13.65 -0.57
CA MET A 1 -0.21 14.17 -0.57
C MET A 1 -1.10 13.00 -0.96
N ASP A 2 -2.21 12.74 -0.24
CA ASP A 2 -3.13 11.65 -0.61
C ASP A 2 -3.82 12.01 -1.92
N THR A 3 -3.51 11.28 -2.99
CA THR A 3 -4.02 11.55 -4.35
C THR A 3 -5.51 11.24 -4.48
N LEU A 4 -6.06 10.48 -3.54
CA LEU A 4 -7.50 10.17 -3.47
C LEU A 4 -8.26 11.13 -2.55
N ALA A 5 -7.62 12.20 -2.05
CA ALA A 5 -8.31 13.19 -1.23
C ALA A 5 -9.26 14.09 -2.03
N THR A 6 -8.99 14.28 -3.32
CA THR A 6 -9.81 15.10 -4.23
C THR A 6 -9.91 14.44 -5.59
N GLU A 7 -11.01 14.71 -6.30
CA GLU A 7 -11.21 14.22 -7.65
C GLU A 7 -10.16 14.80 -8.63
N SER A 8 -9.84 16.08 -8.51
CA SER A 8 -8.83 16.73 -9.35
C SER A 8 -7.42 16.14 -9.15
N GLY A 9 -7.06 15.82 -7.90
CA GLY A 9 -5.80 15.15 -7.57
C GLY A 9 -5.73 13.75 -8.17
N TRP A 10 -6.82 12.99 -8.07
CA TRP A 10 -6.92 11.65 -8.62
C TRP A 10 -6.78 11.63 -10.14
N LEU A 11 -7.55 12.48 -10.83
CA LEU A 11 -7.50 12.60 -12.28
C LEU A 11 -6.11 13.00 -12.78
N THR A 12 -5.42 13.90 -12.06
CA THR A 12 -4.06 14.32 -12.39
C THR A 12 -3.08 13.18 -12.24
N TRP A 13 -3.12 12.47 -11.11
CA TRP A 13 -2.25 11.32 -10.85
C TRP A 13 -2.40 10.21 -11.91
N ALA A 14 -3.63 9.93 -12.35
CA ALA A 14 -3.90 8.91 -13.36
C ALA A 14 -3.34 9.32 -14.73
N ARG A 15 -3.56 10.58 -15.15
CA ARG A 15 -3.03 11.11 -16.41
C ARG A 15 -1.51 11.08 -16.48
N GLU A 16 -0.83 11.47 -15.39
CA GLU A 16 0.65 11.44 -15.31
C GLU A 16 1.24 10.03 -15.51
N ARG A 17 0.43 8.98 -15.28
CA ARG A 17 0.80 7.57 -15.45
C ARG A 17 0.26 6.96 -16.72
N SER A 18 -0.36 7.76 -17.59
CA SER A 18 -1.03 7.30 -18.82
C SER A 18 -2.11 6.25 -18.53
N LEU A 19 -2.79 6.36 -17.39
CA LEU A 19 -3.88 5.49 -16.98
C LEU A 19 -5.21 6.26 -17.04
N ARG A 20 -6.28 5.57 -17.43
CA ARG A 20 -7.63 6.09 -17.25
C ARG A 20 -7.99 6.05 -15.77
N ALA A 21 -8.48 7.17 -15.26
CA ALA A 21 -9.02 7.23 -13.91
C ALA A 21 -10.34 6.46 -13.85
N ASP A 22 -10.45 5.54 -12.90
CA ASP A 22 -11.73 5.02 -12.43
C ASP A 22 -12.47 6.12 -11.64
N SER A 23 -13.73 5.89 -11.26
CA SER A 23 -14.40 6.85 -10.38
C SER A 23 -13.64 6.99 -9.06
N LEU A 24 -13.67 8.17 -8.44
CA LEU A 24 -13.00 8.39 -7.16
C LEU A 24 -13.53 7.42 -6.09
N ALA A 25 -14.84 7.15 -6.11
CA ALA A 25 -15.49 6.20 -5.21
C ALA A 25 -14.94 4.77 -5.40
N ASP A 26 -14.82 4.30 -6.65
CA ASP A 26 -14.27 2.98 -6.96
C ASP A 26 -12.79 2.88 -6.55
N ALA A 27 -12.00 3.93 -6.82
CA ALA A 27 -10.61 3.98 -6.42
C ALA A 27 -10.42 3.93 -4.89
N VAL A 28 -11.26 4.66 -4.15
CA VAL A 28 -11.28 4.62 -2.68
C VAL A 28 -11.72 3.25 -2.18
N HIS A 29 -12.77 2.67 -2.75
CA HIS A 29 -13.29 1.36 -2.35
C HIS A 29 -12.28 0.24 -2.62
N ALA A 30 -11.62 0.27 -3.78
CA ALA A 30 -10.53 -0.63 -4.14
C ALA A 30 -9.36 -0.50 -3.14
N ARG A 31 -8.96 0.72 -2.80
CA ARG A 31 -7.91 0.95 -1.79
C ARG A 31 -8.29 0.35 -0.43
N GLN A 32 -9.50 0.61 0.06
CA GLN A 32 -9.93 0.09 1.36
C GLN A 32 -9.95 -1.45 1.38
N SER A 33 -10.49 -2.06 0.32
CA SER A 33 -10.58 -3.51 0.21
C SER A 33 -9.18 -4.16 0.14
N LEU A 34 -8.24 -3.57 -0.61
CA LEU A 34 -6.85 -4.03 -0.65
C LEU A 34 -6.15 -3.88 0.70
N ARG A 35 -6.40 -2.78 1.43
CA ARG A 35 -5.82 -2.59 2.77
C ARG A 35 -6.34 -3.62 3.76
N ALA A 36 -7.64 -3.90 3.73
CA ALA A 36 -8.24 -4.97 4.54
C ALA A 36 -7.62 -6.34 4.21
N ALA A 37 -7.41 -6.64 2.92
CA ALA A 37 -6.78 -7.89 2.48
C ALA A 37 -5.30 -8.04 2.90
N VAL A 38 -4.61 -6.94 3.17
CA VAL A 38 -3.24 -6.92 3.72
C VAL A 38 -3.23 -7.00 5.26
N GLY A 39 -4.40 -6.84 5.90
CA GLY A 39 -4.56 -6.92 7.36
C GLY A 39 -4.57 -5.57 8.08
N ASP A 40 -4.98 -4.48 7.41
CA ASP A 40 -5.26 -3.22 8.09
C ASP A 40 -6.49 -3.37 9.02
N PRO A 41 -6.35 -3.17 10.35
CA PRO A 41 -7.50 -3.26 11.25
C PRO A 41 -8.53 -2.15 11.04
N ASP A 42 -8.13 -1.03 10.43
CA ASP A 42 -9.00 0.13 10.24
C ASP A 42 -9.68 0.16 8.86
N ALA A 43 -9.37 -0.80 7.98
CA ALA A 43 -9.91 -0.83 6.62
C ALA A 43 -11.21 -1.64 6.55
N THR A 44 -12.16 -1.14 5.77
CA THR A 44 -13.41 -1.85 5.49
C THR A 44 -13.20 -2.88 4.37
N PRO A 45 -13.46 -4.18 4.61
CA PRO A 45 -13.43 -5.18 3.55
C PRO A 45 -14.59 -4.96 2.57
N GLY A 46 -14.36 -5.28 1.31
CA GLY A 46 -15.34 -5.19 0.25
C GLY A 46 -14.99 -6.10 -0.92
N GLU A 47 -16.01 -6.49 -1.69
CA GLU A 47 -15.78 -7.19 -2.95
C GLU A 47 -15.58 -6.17 -4.07
N VAL A 48 -14.40 -6.18 -4.68
CA VAL A 48 -14.06 -5.30 -5.79
C VAL A 48 -13.60 -6.17 -6.96
N ARG A 49 -14.14 -5.89 -8.13
CA ARG A 49 -13.73 -6.54 -9.38
C ARG A 49 -13.29 -5.47 -10.35
N ALA A 50 -12.13 -5.69 -10.96
CA ALA A 50 -11.62 -4.86 -12.02
C ALA A 50 -11.07 -5.75 -13.13
N PRO A 51 -11.30 -5.40 -14.41
CA PRO A 51 -10.69 -6.13 -15.51
C PRO A 51 -9.16 -5.97 -15.47
N VAL A 52 -8.45 -7.07 -15.69
CA VAL A 52 -7.00 -7.08 -15.88
C VAL A 52 -6.74 -7.44 -17.34
N GLU A 53 -6.21 -6.49 -18.08
CA GLU A 53 -5.90 -6.65 -19.50
C GLU A 53 -4.50 -7.24 -19.68
N VAL A 54 -4.38 -8.19 -20.61
CA VAL A 54 -3.11 -8.81 -21.00
C VAL A 54 -2.95 -8.58 -22.50
N ALA A 55 -1.83 -7.98 -22.89
CA ALA A 55 -1.43 -7.83 -24.28
C ALA A 55 -0.41 -8.92 -24.63
N LEU A 56 -0.56 -9.55 -25.79
CA LEU A 56 0.46 -10.43 -26.35
C LEU A 56 1.35 -9.62 -27.29
N THR A 57 2.62 -9.47 -26.95
CA THR A 57 3.63 -8.76 -27.74
C THR A 57 4.66 -9.73 -28.30
N ALA A 58 5.61 -9.23 -29.11
CA ALA A 58 6.73 -10.02 -29.60
C ALA A 58 7.61 -10.56 -28.45
N ASP A 59 7.64 -9.88 -27.31
CA ASP A 59 8.39 -10.28 -26.11
C ASP A 59 7.59 -11.22 -25.18
N GLY A 60 6.35 -11.56 -25.56
CA GLY A 60 5.45 -12.43 -24.81
C GLY A 60 4.25 -11.70 -24.17
N PRO A 61 3.51 -12.38 -23.27
CA PRO A 61 2.35 -11.77 -22.61
C PRO A 61 2.80 -10.74 -21.57
N ALA A 62 2.19 -9.55 -21.61
CA ALA A 62 2.43 -8.47 -20.66
C ALA A 62 1.11 -7.95 -20.08
N LEU A 63 1.12 -7.59 -18.79
CA LEU A 63 -0.01 -6.89 -18.18
C LEU A 63 -0.08 -5.49 -18.78
N ALA A 64 -1.24 -5.12 -19.32
CA ALA A 64 -1.46 -3.88 -20.05
C ALA A 64 -2.69 -3.14 -19.50
N PRO A 65 -2.69 -2.75 -18.21
CA PRO A 65 -3.86 -2.13 -17.60
C PRO A 65 -4.19 -0.79 -18.26
N SER A 66 -5.46 -0.59 -18.61
CA SER A 66 -5.96 0.69 -19.12
C SER A 66 -6.45 1.63 -18.02
N THR A 67 -6.77 1.11 -16.82
CA THR A 67 -7.23 1.89 -15.66
C THR A 67 -6.29 1.81 -14.47
N ALA A 68 -6.41 2.79 -13.58
CA ALA A 68 -5.59 2.84 -12.39
C ALA A 68 -5.92 1.73 -11.38
N VAL A 69 -7.20 1.43 -11.14
CA VAL A 69 -7.60 0.27 -10.32
C VAL A 69 -7.16 -1.02 -10.99
N GLY A 70 -7.34 -1.14 -12.31
CA GLY A 70 -6.88 -2.30 -13.09
C GLY A 70 -5.37 -2.52 -12.97
N ALA A 71 -4.56 -1.46 -12.98
CA ALA A 71 -3.11 -1.54 -12.80
C ALA A 71 -2.71 -2.07 -11.43
N VAL A 72 -3.37 -1.59 -10.37
CA VAL A 72 -3.13 -2.09 -9.01
C VAL A 72 -3.55 -3.55 -8.89
N PHE A 73 -4.69 -3.92 -9.48
CA PHE A 73 -5.19 -5.30 -9.45
C PHE A 73 -4.30 -6.25 -10.26
N ALA A 74 -3.75 -5.80 -11.39
CA ALA A 74 -2.78 -6.55 -12.18
C ALA A 74 -1.52 -6.85 -11.34
N ALA A 75 -1.02 -5.86 -10.60
CA ALA A 75 0.11 -6.04 -9.68
C ALA A 75 -0.24 -6.99 -8.52
N ALA A 76 -1.41 -6.83 -7.91
CA ALA A 76 -1.89 -7.70 -6.83
C ALA A 76 -2.05 -9.16 -7.29
N ALA A 77 -2.64 -9.38 -8.46
CA ALA A 77 -2.80 -10.70 -9.07
C ALA A 77 -1.43 -11.34 -9.34
N ARG A 78 -0.47 -10.57 -9.88
CA ARG A 78 0.91 -11.05 -10.08
C ARG A 78 1.55 -11.51 -8.77
N LEU A 79 1.42 -10.72 -7.70
CA LEU A 79 1.94 -11.08 -6.37
C LEU A 79 1.25 -12.32 -5.80
N ALA A 80 -0.06 -12.45 -5.99
CA ALA A 80 -0.80 -13.63 -5.55
C ALA A 80 -0.33 -14.90 -6.27
N VAL A 81 -0.21 -14.86 -7.60
CA VAL A 81 0.26 -15.99 -8.43
C VAL A 81 1.69 -16.41 -8.07
N LEU A 82 2.57 -15.45 -7.78
CA LEU A 82 3.96 -15.74 -7.38
C LEU A 82 4.10 -16.14 -5.90
N GLY A 83 3.02 -16.10 -5.10
CA GLY A 83 3.08 -16.37 -3.66
C GLY A 83 3.77 -15.26 -2.85
N ASP A 84 3.94 -14.08 -3.43
CA ASP A 84 4.59 -12.91 -2.82
C ASP A 84 3.59 -11.95 -2.15
N TRP A 85 2.29 -12.23 -2.20
CA TRP A 85 1.26 -11.43 -1.51
C TRP A 85 1.59 -11.16 -0.02
N PRO A 86 2.06 -12.13 0.79
CA PRO A 86 2.40 -11.89 2.21
C PRO A 86 3.57 -10.91 2.43
N ARG A 87 4.27 -10.50 1.38
CA ARG A 87 5.30 -9.46 1.46
C ARG A 87 4.71 -8.05 1.44
N VAL A 88 3.48 -7.88 0.97
CA VAL A 88 2.76 -6.62 1.11
C VAL A 88 2.33 -6.49 2.56
N LYS A 89 2.72 -5.40 3.20
CA LYS A 89 2.45 -5.13 4.62
C LYS A 89 2.00 -3.69 4.78
N ILE A 90 1.36 -3.40 5.90
CA ILE A 90 1.01 -2.04 6.30
C ILE A 90 1.88 -1.61 7.48
N CYS A 91 2.36 -0.37 7.43
CA CYS A 91 3.14 0.21 8.51
C CYS A 91 2.31 0.24 9.80
N PRO A 92 2.76 -0.36 10.91
CA PRO A 92 1.98 -0.43 12.14
C PRO A 92 2.03 0.86 12.97
N ALA A 93 2.55 1.96 12.42
CA ALA A 93 2.49 3.26 13.06
C ALA A 93 1.13 3.91 12.74
N ASP A 94 0.37 4.25 13.79
CA ASP A 94 -1.00 4.78 13.72
C ASP A 94 -1.13 6.02 12.80
N ASP A 95 -0.09 6.86 12.79
CA ASP A 95 0.00 8.09 12.01
C ASP A 95 0.57 7.92 10.61
N CYS A 96 1.02 6.71 10.24
CA CYS A 96 1.57 6.42 8.91
C CYS A 96 0.66 5.51 8.12
N ARG A 97 0.43 4.28 8.60
CA ARG A 97 -0.40 3.26 7.93
C ARG A 97 -0.14 3.08 6.42
N TRP A 98 1.04 3.40 5.90
CA TRP A 98 1.37 3.19 4.48
C TRP A 98 1.55 1.70 4.18
N ALA A 99 0.99 1.25 3.05
CA ALA A 99 1.30 -0.07 2.50
C ALA A 99 2.69 -0.07 1.86
N PHE A 100 3.45 -1.15 2.02
CA PHE A 100 4.79 -1.31 1.46
C PHE A 100 5.08 -2.77 1.11
N TYR A 101 6.03 -2.99 0.22
CA TYR A 101 6.53 -4.32 -0.14
C TYR A 101 7.80 -4.66 0.65
N ASP A 102 7.82 -5.86 1.24
CA ASP A 102 8.95 -6.37 2.01
C ASP A 102 9.98 -7.08 1.11
N GLU A 103 10.95 -6.29 0.67
CA GLU A 103 12.13 -6.73 -0.10
C GLU A 103 13.20 -7.42 0.75
N SER A 104 13.03 -7.50 2.08
CA SER A 104 14.03 -8.16 2.91
C SER A 104 14.07 -9.67 2.65
N ARG A 105 15.28 -10.23 2.71
CA ARG A 105 15.51 -11.66 2.45
C ARG A 105 14.64 -12.55 3.34
N ASN A 106 14.49 -12.17 4.61
CA ASN A 106 13.82 -12.97 5.63
C ASN A 106 12.42 -12.44 5.99
N ARG A 107 11.82 -11.57 5.16
CA ARG A 107 10.51 -10.95 5.42
C ARG A 107 10.41 -10.25 6.78
N SER A 108 11.52 -9.66 7.23
CA SER A 108 11.69 -9.06 8.55
C SER A 108 11.38 -7.56 8.60
N ARG A 109 11.06 -6.93 7.46
CA ARG A 109 10.74 -5.50 7.45
C ARG A 109 9.35 -5.29 8.06
N THR A 110 9.31 -4.52 9.14
CA THR A 110 8.07 -4.15 9.84
C THR A 110 7.58 -2.75 9.44
N TRP A 111 8.49 -1.85 9.06
CA TRP A 111 8.18 -0.44 8.84
C TRP A 111 8.30 -0.06 7.37
N CYS A 112 7.41 0.82 6.90
CA CYS A 112 7.46 1.36 5.52
C CYS A 112 8.77 2.10 5.23
N SER A 113 9.45 2.65 6.24
CA SER A 113 10.78 3.22 6.13
C SER A 113 11.48 3.16 7.48
N MET A 114 12.68 2.59 7.50
CA MET A 114 13.48 2.56 8.73
C MET A 114 13.87 3.96 9.19
N LYS A 115 14.19 4.86 8.25
CA LYS A 115 14.61 6.24 8.55
C LYS A 115 13.47 7.08 9.14
N VAL A 116 12.24 6.86 8.69
CA VAL A 116 11.06 7.65 9.12
C VAL A 116 10.34 6.94 10.26
N CYS A 117 9.66 5.83 9.98
CA CYS A 117 8.81 5.15 10.97
C CYS A 117 9.62 4.33 11.96
N GLY A 118 10.69 3.66 11.51
CA GLY A 118 11.55 2.87 12.40
C GLY A 118 12.23 3.72 13.49
N ASN A 119 12.79 4.87 13.11
CA ASN A 119 13.39 5.81 14.05
C ASN A 119 12.37 6.50 14.96
N ARG A 120 11.20 6.88 14.43
CA ARG A 120 10.10 7.45 15.22
C ARG A 120 9.68 6.51 16.36
N GLN A 121 9.55 5.22 16.06
CA GLN A 121 9.20 4.20 17.05
C GLN A 121 10.29 3.98 18.09
N LYS A 122 11.58 3.96 17.68
CA LYS A 122 12.71 3.93 18.62
C LYS A 122 12.70 5.12 19.57
N ALA A 123 12.44 6.33 19.05
CA ALA A 123 12.38 7.54 19.85
C ALA A 123 11.20 7.52 20.84
N ARG A 124 10.03 7.03 20.42
CA ARG A 124 8.88 6.83 21.30
C ARG A 124 9.20 5.87 22.44
N ALA A 125 9.73 4.69 22.12
CA ALA A 125 10.09 3.69 23.11
C ALA A 125 11.19 4.17 24.08
N PHE A 126 12.14 4.98 23.60
CA PHE A 126 13.14 5.62 24.45
C PHE A 126 12.52 6.62 25.43
N ARG A 127 11.54 7.43 25.00
CA ARG A 127 10.82 8.36 25.88
C ARG A 127 10.04 7.63 26.95
N GLU A 128 9.28 6.59 26.59
CA GLU A 128 8.51 5.76 27.52
C GLU A 128 9.40 5.15 28.62
N ARG A 129 10.57 4.60 28.25
CA ARG A 129 11.56 4.10 29.23
C ARG A 129 12.22 5.19 30.06
N SER A 130 12.39 6.39 29.51
CA SER A 130 13.02 7.51 30.21
C SER A 130 12.08 8.15 31.22
N THR A 131 10.76 8.06 31.02
CA THR A 131 9.74 8.47 31.98
C THR A 131 9.52 7.47 33.11
N GLU A 132 9.91 6.20 32.92
CA GLU A 132 9.86 5.14 33.95
C GLU A 132 11.11 5.07 34.83
N ARG A 133 12.14 5.88 34.56
CA ARG A 133 13.32 5.97 35.42
C ARG A 133 13.00 6.97 36.54
N PRO A 134 12.79 6.54 37.80
CA PRO A 134 12.54 7.48 38.89
C PRO A 134 13.74 8.42 38.99
N ALA A 135 13.48 9.70 39.28
CA ALA A 135 14.52 10.60 39.74
C ALA A 135 15.25 9.91 40.91
N CYS A 136 16.56 9.73 40.77
CA CYS A 136 17.40 9.30 41.87
C CYS A 136 17.34 10.41 42.92
N GLY A 137 16.58 10.18 44.00
CA GLY A 137 16.74 10.88 45.26
C GLY A 137 17.94 10.37 46.01
#